data_AF-A0A7C3Z2F2-F1
#
_entry.id   AF-A0A7C3Z2F2-F1
#
_cell.length_a   1.000
_cell.length_b   1.000
_cell.length_c   1.000
_cell.angle_alpha   90.00
_cell.angle_beta   90.00
_cell.angle_gamma   90.00
#
_symmetry.space_group_name_H-M   'P 1'
#
loop_
_entity.id
_entity.type
_entity.pdbx_description
1 polymer ?
#
loop_
_entity_poly.entity_id
_entity_poly.type
_entity_poly.pdbx_seq_one_letter_code
_entity_poly.pdbx_strand_id
1 'polypeptide(L)'
;MAGHSPTESQSLKRTLTLALGALGIVYGDIGTSPLYTVKECFHGHHAIAITHNNILGVMSLIFWSLMVVITIKYVTFILKADNEGEGGIYALAALFLGEGAKHVSERTVGRLVLLAIFGAALLYGDGLITPVISVLSAVEGLNLATTAAEPHVLPISCGVLVGLFLFQSHGTERIGKVFGPIMLVWFATLAAFGLIQVLKRPEILHALDPRFAVAFFAENHLHGMVVLASVVLCITGGEALYADLGHFGRRAIRLSWTMLVFPALLLNYFGQTALLLETPKAAANPFYELVPRIILYPMVALATTATVIASQAMISGVYSLTQQAIQVG
;
A
#
# COMPACT_ATOMS: atom_id res chain seq x y z
N MET A 1 30.82 -31.40 -11.62
CA MET A 1 30.98 -30.01 -11.13
C MET A 1 30.13 -29.88 -9.88
N ALA A 2 30.76 -29.85 -8.70
CA ALA A 2 30.05 -29.82 -7.42
C ALA A 2 29.41 -28.43 -7.23
N GLY A 3 28.08 -28.38 -7.22
CA GLY A 3 27.35 -27.17 -6.86
C GLY A 3 27.59 -26.88 -5.38
N HIS A 4 28.33 -25.80 -5.10
CA HIS A 4 28.41 -25.27 -3.75
C HIS A 4 27.02 -24.82 -3.30
N SER A 5 26.41 -25.59 -2.41
CA SER A 5 25.26 -25.16 -1.62
C SER A 5 25.68 -23.92 -0.81
N PRO A 6 24.96 -22.79 -0.92
CA PRO A 6 25.34 -21.57 -0.24
C PRO A 6 25.33 -21.77 1.28
N THR A 7 26.40 -21.36 1.95
CA THR A 7 26.45 -21.28 3.42
C THR A 7 25.25 -20.51 3.99
N GLU A 8 24.76 -20.91 5.15
CA GLU A 8 23.57 -20.34 5.81
C GLU A 8 23.65 -18.79 5.96
N SER A 9 24.85 -18.26 6.23
CA SER A 9 25.13 -16.82 6.28
C SER A 9 24.95 -16.11 4.93
N GLN A 10 25.32 -16.74 3.81
CA GLN A 10 25.10 -16.19 2.46
C GLN A 10 23.61 -16.20 2.08
N SER A 11 22.87 -17.23 2.52
CA SER A 11 21.41 -17.33 2.34
C SER A 11 20.65 -16.21 3.08
N LEU A 12 21.04 -15.91 4.32
CA LEU A 12 20.45 -14.83 5.10
C LEU A 12 20.74 -13.46 4.49
N LYS A 13 22.00 -13.17 4.14
CA LYS A 13 22.38 -11.91 3.47
C LYS A 13 21.60 -11.69 2.19
N ARG A 14 21.45 -12.72 1.35
CA ARG A 14 20.64 -12.65 0.12
C ARG A 14 19.18 -12.33 0.44
N THR A 15 18.60 -12.98 1.44
CA THR A 15 17.21 -12.75 1.84
C THR A 15 17.00 -11.32 2.36
N LEU A 16 17.93 -10.78 3.14
CA LEU A 16 17.88 -9.40 3.63
C LEU A 16 18.01 -8.37 2.50
N THR A 17 18.89 -8.61 1.52
CA THR A 17 19.01 -7.74 0.35
C THR A 17 17.73 -7.74 -0.48
N LEU A 18 17.13 -8.91 -0.69
CA LEU A 18 15.83 -9.02 -1.38
C LEU A 18 14.70 -8.37 -0.57
N ALA A 19 14.70 -8.52 0.75
CA ALA A 19 13.74 -7.90 1.65
C ALA A 19 13.83 -6.36 1.58
N LEU A 20 15.04 -5.81 1.54
CA LEU A 20 15.27 -4.37 1.36
C LEU A 20 14.79 -3.89 -0.03
N GLY A 21 15.07 -4.65 -1.09
CA GLY A 21 14.57 -4.35 -2.43
C GLY A 21 13.04 -4.36 -2.52
N ALA A 22 12.40 -5.31 -1.83
CA ALA A 22 10.95 -5.43 -1.77
C ALA A 22 10.29 -4.20 -1.11
N LEU A 23 10.96 -3.49 -0.19
CA LEU A 23 10.42 -2.26 0.39
C LEU A 23 10.12 -1.19 -0.68
N GLY A 24 10.98 -1.08 -1.68
CA GLY A 24 10.84 -0.15 -2.79
C GLY A 24 9.74 -0.56 -3.76
N ILE A 25 9.84 -1.79 -4.26
CA ILE A 25 9.05 -2.22 -5.42
C ILE A 25 7.72 -2.86 -4.99
N VAL A 26 7.71 -3.63 -3.90
CA VAL A 26 6.50 -4.36 -3.50
C VAL A 26 5.61 -3.53 -2.57
N TYR A 27 6.22 -2.76 -1.67
CA TYR A 27 5.50 -2.05 -0.60
C TYR A 27 5.35 -0.55 -0.85
N GLY A 28 5.75 -0.06 -2.03
CA GLY A 28 5.60 1.36 -2.38
C GLY A 28 4.16 1.82 -2.27
N ASP A 29 3.25 1.14 -2.98
CA ASP A 29 1.84 1.51 -3.06
C ASP A 29 1.15 1.53 -1.70
N ILE A 30 1.01 0.35 -1.07
CA ILE A 30 0.44 0.20 0.28
C ILE A 30 1.17 1.04 1.34
N GLY A 31 2.46 1.31 1.12
CA GLY A 31 3.29 2.11 1.99
C GLY A 31 2.91 3.59 1.99
N THR A 32 2.32 4.09 0.92
CA THR A 32 1.95 5.49 0.74
C THR A 32 0.48 5.79 1.05
N SER A 33 -0.36 4.76 1.16
CA SER A 33 -1.75 4.85 1.60
C SER A 33 -2.02 5.68 2.86
N PRO A 34 -1.13 5.71 3.88
CA PRO A 34 -1.34 6.57 5.05
C PRO A 34 -1.47 8.07 4.75
N LEU A 35 -1.01 8.54 3.58
CA LEU A 35 -1.17 9.93 3.16
C LEU A 35 -2.64 10.32 2.97
N TYR A 36 -3.52 9.37 2.64
CA TYR A 36 -4.90 9.65 2.24
C TYR A 36 -5.96 8.83 3.00
N THR A 37 -5.71 7.59 3.44
CA THR A 37 -6.78 6.73 3.99
C THR A 37 -7.59 7.39 5.13
N VAL A 38 -6.91 7.93 6.16
CA VAL A 38 -7.61 8.51 7.32
C VAL A 38 -8.30 9.81 6.95
N LYS A 39 -7.68 10.62 6.08
CA LYS A 39 -8.28 11.85 5.52
C LYS A 39 -9.61 11.52 4.84
N GLU A 40 -9.61 10.52 3.94
CA GLU A 40 -10.81 10.10 3.20
C GLU A 40 -11.90 9.46 4.07
N CYS A 41 -11.56 9.02 5.29
CA CYS A 41 -12.57 8.53 6.24
C CYS A 41 -13.27 9.68 7.00
N PHE A 42 -12.53 10.75 7.35
CA PHE A 42 -12.98 11.79 8.29
C PHE A 42 -13.12 13.20 7.68
N HIS A 43 -12.80 13.37 6.40
CA HIS A 43 -12.85 14.65 5.70
C HIS A 43 -13.44 14.49 4.29
N GLY A 44 -14.08 15.56 3.80
CA GLY A 44 -14.78 15.57 2.50
C GLY A 44 -16.27 15.24 2.59
N HIS A 45 -16.88 15.02 1.42
CA HIS A 45 -18.34 14.88 1.28
C HIS A 45 -18.93 13.59 1.89
N HIS A 46 -18.11 12.56 2.05
CA HIS A 46 -18.52 11.25 2.58
C HIS A 46 -17.93 10.97 3.97
N ALA A 47 -17.39 12.01 4.61
CA ALA A 47 -16.76 11.91 5.91
C ALA A 47 -17.71 11.34 6.97
N ILE A 48 -17.15 10.51 7.85
CA ILE A 48 -17.82 10.13 9.09
C ILE A 48 -17.65 11.21 10.15
N ALA A 49 -18.65 11.36 11.01
CA ALA A 49 -18.55 12.29 12.14
C ALA A 49 -17.36 11.91 13.04
N ILE A 50 -16.55 12.90 13.41
CA ILE A 50 -15.37 12.72 14.26
C ILE A 50 -15.81 12.58 15.72
N THR A 51 -16.28 11.39 16.07
CA THR A 51 -16.68 11.01 17.43
C THR A 51 -15.72 9.93 17.94
N HIS A 52 -15.62 9.77 19.27
CA HIS A 52 -14.76 8.75 19.87
C HIS A 52 -15.07 7.33 19.33
N ASN A 53 -16.36 6.96 19.27
CA ASN A 53 -16.80 5.66 18.74
C ASN A 53 -16.45 5.48 17.26
N ASN A 54 -16.65 6.51 16.43
CA ASN A 54 -16.34 6.42 15.01
C ASN A 54 -14.83 6.34 14.75
N ILE A 55 -14.01 7.04 15.54
CA ILE A 55 -12.55 6.95 15.44
C ILE A 55 -12.07 5.53 15.76
N LEU A 56 -12.52 4.96 16.87
CA LEU A 56 -12.17 3.58 17.23
C LEU A 56 -12.73 2.56 16.22
N GLY A 57 -13.94 2.79 15.72
CA GLY A 57 -14.58 1.98 14.69
C GLY A 57 -13.80 1.94 13.38
N VAL A 58 -13.45 3.10 12.82
CA VAL A 58 -12.65 3.19 11.60
C VAL A 58 -11.25 2.62 11.80
N MET A 59 -10.60 2.92 12.93
CA MET A 59 -9.28 2.35 13.22
C MET A 59 -9.35 0.81 13.32
N SER A 60 -10.41 0.28 13.92
CA SER A 60 -10.66 -1.17 13.97
C SER A 60 -10.87 -1.75 12.58
N LEU A 61 -11.60 -1.07 11.70
CA LEU A 61 -11.77 -1.51 10.32
C LEU A 61 -10.43 -1.53 9.57
N ILE A 62 -9.59 -0.50 9.71
CA ILE A 62 -8.26 -0.44 9.11
C ILE A 62 -7.38 -1.59 9.61
N PHE A 63 -7.30 -1.80 10.92
CA PHE A 63 -6.52 -2.88 11.52
C PHE A 63 -6.95 -4.25 11.00
N TRP A 64 -8.24 -4.56 11.06
CA TRP A 64 -8.76 -5.85 10.61
C TRP A 64 -8.67 -6.03 9.09
N SER A 65 -8.71 -4.95 8.31
CA SER A 65 -8.47 -5.01 6.86
C SER A 65 -7.02 -5.38 6.54
N LEU A 66 -6.04 -4.72 7.18
CA LEU A 66 -4.62 -5.07 7.04
C LEU A 66 -4.32 -6.48 7.55
N MET A 67 -4.97 -6.91 8.64
CA MET A 67 -4.79 -8.23 9.21
C MET A 67 -5.39 -9.32 8.32
N VAL A 68 -6.67 -9.22 7.96
CA VAL A 68 -7.38 -10.26 7.22
C VAL A 68 -6.97 -10.28 5.76
N VAL A 69 -6.95 -9.12 5.10
CA VAL A 69 -6.72 -9.05 3.66
C VAL A 69 -5.23 -9.20 3.36
N ILE A 70 -4.38 -8.35 3.94
CA ILE A 70 -2.96 -8.37 3.58
C ILE A 70 -2.20 -9.47 4.30
N THR A 71 -2.33 -9.56 5.62
CA THR A 71 -1.53 -10.52 6.39
C THR A 71 -2.00 -11.96 6.18
N ILE A 72 -3.27 -12.24 6.46
CA ILE A 72 -3.82 -13.60 6.37
C ILE A 72 -3.99 -13.98 4.90
N LYS A 73 -4.82 -13.29 4.13
CA LYS A 73 -5.09 -13.67 2.73
C LYS A 73 -3.83 -13.53 1.87
N TYR A 74 -3.19 -12.37 1.76
CA TYR A 74 -2.06 -12.24 0.82
C TYR A 74 -0.78 -12.95 1.32
N VAL A 75 -0.24 -12.54 2.46
CA VAL A 75 1.11 -12.95 2.91
C VAL A 75 1.19 -14.41 3.38
N THR A 76 0.13 -14.96 3.96
CA THR A 76 0.12 -16.37 4.41
C THR A 76 -0.48 -17.36 3.43
N PHE A 77 -1.54 -16.99 2.72
CA PHE A 77 -2.27 -17.89 1.82
C PHE A 77 -1.88 -17.69 0.35
N ILE A 78 -2.16 -16.53 -0.24
CA ILE A 78 -1.99 -16.29 -1.69
C ILE A 78 -0.54 -16.41 -2.13
N LEU A 79 0.44 -15.95 -1.33
CA LEU A 79 1.85 -16.15 -1.69
C LEU A 79 2.24 -17.62 -1.88
N LYS A 80 1.46 -18.59 -1.35
CA LYS A 80 1.67 -20.04 -1.57
C LYS A 80 1.13 -20.57 -2.90
N ALA A 81 0.26 -19.82 -3.57
CA ALA A 81 -0.26 -20.17 -4.88
C ALA A 81 0.66 -19.57 -5.95
N ASP A 82 1.84 -20.14 -6.16
CA ASP A 82 2.74 -19.72 -7.25
C ASP A 82 2.63 -20.67 -8.44
N ASN A 83 2.86 -20.16 -9.64
CA ASN A 83 3.07 -20.96 -10.83
C ASN A 83 4.55 -20.84 -11.23
N GLU A 84 5.35 -21.88 -10.99
CA GLU A 84 6.81 -21.89 -11.23
C GLU A 84 7.58 -20.75 -10.54
N GLY A 85 7.11 -20.31 -9.37
CA GLY A 85 7.71 -19.19 -8.63
C GLY A 85 7.09 -17.82 -8.94
N GLU A 86 6.32 -17.71 -10.02
CA GLU A 86 5.62 -16.48 -10.41
C GLU A 86 4.26 -16.36 -9.73
N GLY A 87 3.85 -15.11 -9.45
CA GLY A 87 2.54 -14.78 -8.91
C GLY A 87 1.81 -13.76 -9.79
N GLY A 88 0.65 -13.32 -9.34
CA GLY A 88 -0.24 -12.42 -10.11
C GLY A 88 -1.43 -13.12 -10.77
N ILE A 89 -2.30 -12.32 -11.39
CA ILE A 89 -3.60 -12.77 -11.91
C ILE A 89 -3.42 -13.81 -13.03
N TYR A 90 -2.48 -13.61 -13.95
CA TYR A 90 -2.22 -14.56 -15.03
C TYR A 90 -1.51 -15.82 -14.56
N ALA A 91 -0.60 -15.73 -13.58
CA ALA A 91 0.01 -16.90 -12.96
C ALA A 91 -1.04 -17.77 -12.24
N LEU A 92 -2.00 -17.12 -11.55
CA LEU A 92 -3.11 -17.83 -10.92
C LEU A 92 -4.03 -18.48 -11.96
N ALA A 93 -4.37 -17.75 -13.03
CA ALA A 93 -5.16 -18.31 -14.13
C ALA A 93 -4.46 -19.50 -14.78
N ALA A 94 -3.15 -19.41 -15.02
CA ALA A 94 -2.33 -20.49 -15.57
C ALA A 94 -2.28 -21.71 -14.64
N LEU A 95 -2.18 -21.52 -13.32
CA LEU A 95 -2.24 -22.62 -12.35
C LEU A 95 -3.58 -23.37 -12.42
N PHE A 96 -4.69 -22.63 -12.47
CA PHE A 96 -6.04 -23.20 -12.59
C PHE A 96 -6.27 -23.88 -13.94
N LEU A 97 -5.74 -23.32 -15.03
CA LEU A 97 -5.85 -23.88 -16.37
C LEU A 97 -4.82 -24.99 -16.65
N GLY A 98 -3.72 -25.08 -15.91
CA GLY A 98 -2.72 -26.13 -16.08
C GLY A 98 -3.15 -27.42 -15.40
N GLU A 99 -3.18 -27.41 -14.06
CA GLU A 99 -3.53 -28.60 -13.27
C GLU A 99 -5.03 -28.91 -13.31
N GLY A 100 -5.87 -27.88 -13.45
CA GLY A 100 -7.32 -28.02 -13.45
C GLY A 100 -7.94 -28.34 -14.82
N ALA A 101 -7.41 -27.84 -15.95
CA ALA A 101 -8.14 -27.88 -17.23
C ALA A 101 -8.44 -29.29 -17.76
N LYS A 102 -7.73 -30.32 -17.30
CA LYS A 102 -8.05 -31.71 -17.65
C LYS A 102 -9.44 -32.16 -17.16
N HIS A 103 -10.04 -31.44 -16.20
CA HIS A 103 -11.34 -31.76 -15.61
C HIS A 103 -12.36 -30.61 -15.66
N VAL A 104 -12.05 -29.47 -16.31
CA VAL A 104 -12.95 -28.30 -16.32
C VAL A 104 -13.56 -28.09 -17.69
N SER A 105 -14.87 -27.79 -17.73
CA SER A 105 -15.58 -27.50 -18.99
C SER A 105 -15.03 -26.26 -19.71
N GLU A 106 -15.06 -26.26 -21.04
CA GLU A 106 -14.66 -25.11 -21.89
C GLU A 106 -15.39 -23.81 -21.52
N ARG A 107 -16.66 -23.91 -21.08
CA ARG A 107 -17.43 -22.75 -20.62
C ARG A 107 -16.85 -22.12 -19.36
N THR A 108 -16.34 -22.94 -18.43
CA THR A 108 -15.71 -22.45 -17.20
C THR A 108 -14.36 -21.81 -17.51
N VAL A 109 -13.59 -22.39 -18.44
CA VAL A 109 -12.34 -21.81 -18.94
C VAL A 109 -12.59 -20.42 -19.53
N GLY A 110 -13.59 -20.28 -20.41
CA GLY A 110 -13.96 -18.97 -20.97
C GLY A 110 -14.36 -17.94 -19.92
N ARG A 111 -15.10 -18.34 -18.87
CA ARG A 111 -15.45 -17.46 -17.75
C ARG A 111 -14.24 -17.05 -16.92
N LEU A 112 -13.30 -17.97 -16.68
CA LEU A 112 -12.07 -17.68 -15.95
C LEU A 112 -11.17 -16.70 -16.71
N VAL A 113 -11.02 -16.88 -18.03
CA VAL A 113 -10.28 -15.96 -18.88
C VAL A 113 -10.94 -14.58 -18.86
N LEU A 114 -12.26 -14.50 -19.00
CA LEU A 114 -12.98 -13.22 -18.91
C LEU A 114 -12.77 -12.54 -17.55
N LEU A 115 -12.80 -13.31 -16.45
CA LEU A 115 -12.55 -12.79 -15.11
C LEU A 115 -11.10 -12.30 -14.94
N ALA A 116 -10.13 -13.00 -15.53
CA ALA A 116 -8.72 -12.60 -15.52
C ALA A 116 -8.50 -11.30 -16.32
N ILE A 117 -9.11 -11.17 -17.50
CA ILE A 117 -9.08 -9.94 -18.31
C ILE A 117 -9.73 -8.78 -17.54
N PHE A 118 -10.89 -9.03 -16.91
CA PHE A 118 -11.56 -8.03 -16.09
C PHE A 118 -10.70 -7.58 -14.91
N GLY A 119 -10.08 -8.53 -14.18
CA GLY A 119 -9.16 -8.23 -13.09
C GLY A 119 -7.91 -7.47 -13.55
N ALA A 120 -7.34 -7.84 -14.70
CA ALA A 120 -6.24 -7.09 -15.30
C ALA A 120 -6.68 -5.66 -15.62
N ALA A 121 -7.83 -5.44 -16.25
CA ALA A 121 -8.35 -4.10 -16.55
C ALA A 121 -8.53 -3.24 -15.29
N LEU A 122 -8.98 -3.83 -14.18
CA LEU A 122 -9.05 -3.12 -12.89
C LEU A 122 -7.65 -2.70 -12.39
N LEU A 123 -6.63 -3.56 -12.55
CA LEU A 123 -5.25 -3.25 -12.17
C LEU A 123 -4.61 -2.18 -13.07
N TYR A 124 -4.99 -2.07 -14.34
CA TYR A 124 -4.64 -0.91 -15.17
C TYR A 124 -5.26 0.39 -14.63
N GLY A 125 -6.53 0.33 -14.20
CA GLY A 125 -7.21 1.46 -13.58
C GLY A 125 -6.49 1.92 -12.32
N ASP A 126 -6.10 0.99 -11.46
CA ASP A 126 -5.31 1.26 -10.26
C ASP A 126 -3.95 1.89 -10.60
N GLY A 127 -3.26 1.36 -11.62
CA GLY A 127 -2.00 1.93 -12.13
C GLY A 127 -2.07 3.37 -12.62
N LEU A 128 -3.25 3.84 -12.99
CA LEU A 128 -3.48 5.23 -13.37
C LEU A 128 -3.83 6.09 -12.15
N ILE A 129 -4.70 5.60 -11.27
CA ILE A 129 -5.26 6.36 -10.16
C ILE A 129 -4.24 6.54 -9.03
N THR A 130 -3.48 5.50 -8.69
CA THR A 130 -2.55 5.49 -7.56
C THR A 130 -1.46 6.56 -7.66
N PRO A 131 -0.77 6.76 -8.80
CA PRO A 131 0.18 7.86 -8.93
C PRO A 131 -0.44 9.24 -8.73
N VAL A 132 -1.66 9.44 -9.23
CA VAL A 132 -2.36 10.72 -9.14
C VAL A 132 -2.71 11.03 -7.69
N ILE A 133 -3.38 10.11 -6.99
CA ILE A 133 -3.79 10.33 -5.60
C ILE A 133 -2.57 10.46 -4.70
N SER A 134 -1.62 9.54 -4.81
CA SER A 134 -0.46 9.50 -3.91
C SER A 134 0.43 10.73 -4.07
N VAL A 135 0.78 11.13 -5.31
CA VAL A 135 1.62 12.32 -5.54
C VAL A 135 0.90 13.59 -5.11
N LEU A 136 -0.40 13.72 -5.40
CA LEU A 136 -1.18 14.87 -4.97
C LEU A 136 -1.20 14.97 -3.43
N SER A 137 -1.55 13.88 -2.74
CA SER A 137 -1.57 13.84 -1.27
C SER A 137 -0.19 14.11 -0.66
N ALA A 138 0.90 13.72 -1.32
CA ALA A 138 2.23 14.08 -0.88
C ALA A 138 2.47 15.60 -0.97
N VAL A 139 2.15 16.23 -2.10
CA VAL A 139 2.40 17.67 -2.31
C VAL A 139 1.45 18.55 -1.48
N GLU A 140 0.23 18.10 -1.20
CA GLU A 140 -0.74 18.80 -0.35
C GLU A 140 -0.21 19.15 1.05
N GLY A 141 0.81 18.44 1.55
CA GLY A 141 1.47 18.77 2.81
C GLY A 141 2.07 20.17 2.85
N LEU A 142 2.36 20.78 1.69
CA LEU A 142 2.82 22.17 1.60
C LEU A 142 1.78 23.17 2.11
N ASN A 143 0.49 22.85 2.00
CA ASN A 143 -0.59 23.74 2.44
C ASN A 143 -0.61 23.93 3.97
N LEU A 144 -0.06 22.99 4.74
CA LEU A 144 0.09 23.16 6.20
C LEU A 144 1.26 24.08 6.56
N ALA A 145 2.27 24.15 5.69
CA ALA A 145 3.43 24.99 5.87
C ALA A 145 3.13 26.45 5.49
N THR A 146 2.40 26.65 4.40
CA THR A 146 2.03 27.98 3.90
C THR A 146 0.78 27.93 3.01
N THR A 147 -0.14 28.87 3.21
CA THR A 147 -1.32 29.05 2.35
C THR A 147 -0.94 29.54 0.94
N ALA A 148 0.26 30.10 0.77
CA ALA A 148 0.77 30.49 -0.55
C ALA A 148 1.04 29.28 -1.48
N ALA A 149 1.09 28.06 -0.94
CA ALA A 149 1.32 26.86 -1.73
C ALA A 149 0.06 26.33 -2.44
N GLU A 150 -1.15 26.69 -1.98
CA GLU A 150 -2.42 26.18 -2.50
C GLU A 150 -2.54 26.22 -4.04
N PRO A 151 -2.30 27.35 -4.73
CA PRO A 151 -2.40 27.40 -6.20
C PRO A 151 -1.29 26.63 -6.91
N HIS A 152 -0.22 26.24 -6.20
CA HIS A 152 0.94 25.56 -6.77
C HIS A 152 0.93 24.05 -6.55
N VAL A 153 0.09 23.51 -5.65
CA VAL A 153 0.02 22.06 -5.38
C VAL A 153 -0.27 21.26 -6.66
N LEU A 154 -1.29 21.65 -7.43
CA LEU A 154 -1.65 20.95 -8.66
C LEU A 154 -0.54 21.05 -9.73
N PRO A 155 -0.02 22.24 -10.09
CA PRO A 155 1.12 22.37 -11.01
C PRO A 155 2.37 21.57 -10.60
N ILE A 156 2.72 21.58 -9.30
CA ILE A 156 3.87 20.83 -8.78
C ILE A 156 3.62 19.33 -8.95
N SER A 157 2.43 18.85 -8.59
CA SER A 157 2.05 17.44 -8.73
C SER A 157 2.13 16.98 -10.19
N CYS A 158 1.61 17.79 -11.12
CA CYS A 158 1.76 17.53 -12.56
C CYS A 158 3.23 17.50 -12.99
N GLY A 159 4.05 18.43 -12.50
CA GLY A 159 5.49 18.45 -12.76
C GLY A 159 6.22 17.19 -12.27
N VAL A 160 5.88 16.71 -11.07
CA VAL A 160 6.42 15.47 -10.50
C VAL A 160 6.01 14.27 -11.36
N LEU A 161 4.74 14.16 -11.76
CA LEU A 161 4.26 13.07 -12.61
C LEU A 161 4.92 13.10 -13.99
N VAL A 162 4.99 14.26 -14.65
CA VAL A 162 5.68 14.40 -15.94
C VAL A 162 7.16 14.03 -15.81
N GLY A 163 7.84 14.51 -14.76
CA GLY A 163 9.22 14.13 -14.47
C GLY A 163 9.39 12.62 -14.31
N LEU A 164 8.50 12.00 -13.54
CA LEU A 164 8.48 10.55 -13.33
C LEU A 164 8.37 9.79 -14.67
N PHE A 165 7.44 10.16 -15.54
CA PHE A 165 7.26 9.51 -16.84
C PHE A 165 8.43 9.77 -17.80
N LEU A 166 9.06 10.94 -17.76
CA LEU A 166 10.24 11.25 -18.58
C LEU A 166 11.45 10.39 -18.21
N PHE A 167 11.71 10.21 -16.92
CA PHE A 167 12.85 9.43 -16.43
C PHE A 167 12.65 7.91 -16.51
N GLN A 168 11.41 7.44 -16.67
CA GLN A 168 11.08 6.02 -16.72
C GLN A 168 11.81 5.26 -17.86
N SER A 169 12.05 5.92 -18.99
CA SER A 169 12.71 5.34 -20.18
C SER A 169 14.17 4.89 -19.95
N HIS A 170 14.81 5.29 -18.84
CA HIS A 170 16.23 5.04 -18.56
C HIS A 170 16.49 3.74 -17.76
N GLY A 171 15.47 2.93 -17.52
CA GLY A 171 15.59 1.58 -16.93
C GLY A 171 15.51 1.55 -15.40
N THR A 172 14.54 0.80 -14.88
CA THR A 172 14.26 0.60 -13.44
C THR A 172 15.34 -0.18 -12.69
N GLU A 173 16.22 -0.91 -13.40
CA GLU A 173 17.22 -1.80 -12.81
C GLU A 173 18.31 -1.06 -12.00
N ARG A 174 18.70 0.15 -12.44
CA ARG A 174 19.71 0.96 -11.73
C ARG A 174 19.12 1.77 -10.57
N ILE A 175 17.86 2.18 -10.71
CA ILE A 175 17.16 3.04 -9.75
C ILE A 175 16.58 2.22 -8.59
N GLY A 176 16.17 0.96 -8.84
CA GLY A 176 15.60 0.07 -7.82
C GLY A 176 16.50 -0.19 -6.60
N LYS A 177 17.82 -0.06 -6.74
CA LYS A 177 18.76 -0.18 -5.60
C LYS A 177 18.63 0.95 -4.59
N VAL A 178 18.17 2.13 -5.02
CA VAL A 178 18.00 3.32 -4.17
C VAL A 178 16.62 3.34 -3.52
N PHE A 179 15.63 2.68 -4.12
CA PHE A 179 14.26 2.64 -3.61
C PHE A 179 14.14 1.99 -2.23
N GLY A 180 14.81 0.85 -2.03
CA GLY A 180 14.78 0.13 -0.75
C GLY A 180 15.20 0.99 0.44
N PRO A 181 16.40 1.63 0.42
CA PRO A 181 16.83 2.54 1.48
C PRO A 181 15.90 3.74 1.72
N ILE A 182 15.35 4.35 0.67
CA ILE A 182 14.41 5.48 0.83
C ILE A 182 13.13 5.00 1.51
N MET A 183 12.58 3.87 1.06
CA MET A 183 11.37 3.30 1.67
C MET A 183 11.61 2.82 3.10
N LEU A 184 12.81 2.35 3.44
CA LEU A 184 13.19 2.06 4.82
C LEU A 184 13.10 3.31 5.69
N VAL A 185 13.63 4.45 5.23
CA VAL A 185 13.54 5.74 5.94
C VAL A 185 12.09 6.18 6.05
N TRP A 186 11.30 6.04 4.98
CA TRP A 186 9.87 6.32 4.98
C TRP A 186 9.13 5.52 6.06
N PHE A 187 9.24 4.19 6.06
CA PHE A 187 8.57 3.33 7.05
C PHE A 187 9.05 3.60 8.49
N ALA A 188 10.35 3.85 8.69
CA ALA A 188 10.87 4.23 10.00
C ALA A 188 10.25 5.55 10.49
N THR A 189 10.06 6.51 9.58
CA THR A 189 9.43 7.81 9.88
C THR A 189 7.95 7.65 10.22
N LEU A 190 7.23 6.81 9.46
CA LEU A 190 5.84 6.46 9.75
C LEU A 190 5.67 5.87 11.15
N ALA A 191 6.52 4.88 11.48
CA ALA A 191 6.52 4.21 12.77
C ALA A 191 6.84 5.19 13.92
N ALA A 192 7.83 6.06 13.73
CA ALA A 192 8.26 7.02 14.76
C ALA A 192 7.15 8.02 15.12
N PHE A 193 6.57 8.71 14.13
CA PHE A 193 5.50 9.68 14.41
C PHE A 193 4.21 9.02 14.88
N GLY A 194 3.90 7.84 14.32
CA GLY A 194 2.79 7.02 14.78
C GLY A 194 2.90 6.69 16.26
N LEU A 195 4.05 6.11 16.65
CA LEU A 195 4.33 5.69 18.02
C LEU A 195 4.25 6.86 19.01
N ILE A 196 4.80 8.04 18.67
CA ILE A 196 4.75 9.22 19.54
C ILE A 196 3.29 9.55 19.92
N GLN A 197 2.37 9.51 18.97
CA GLN A 197 0.96 9.85 19.22
C GLN A 197 0.20 8.73 19.92
N VAL A 198 0.51 7.46 19.61
CA VAL A 198 -0.03 6.31 20.34
C VAL A 198 0.34 6.37 21.83
N LEU A 199 1.58 6.75 22.15
CA LEU A 199 2.02 6.91 23.53
C LEU A 199 1.28 8.04 24.27
N LYS A 200 0.83 9.08 23.56
CA LYS A 200 0.01 10.15 24.16
C LYS A 200 -1.44 9.73 24.39
N ARG A 201 -2.00 8.90 23.51
CA ARG A 201 -3.38 8.40 23.59
C ARG A 201 -3.43 6.87 23.46
N PRO A 202 -3.00 6.13 24.49
CA PRO A 202 -2.96 4.66 24.44
C PRO A 202 -4.35 4.02 24.32
N GLU A 203 -5.42 4.77 24.64
CA GLU A 203 -6.80 4.33 24.46
C GLU A 203 -7.13 3.94 23.02
N ILE A 204 -6.42 4.46 22.02
CA ILE A 204 -6.63 4.10 20.61
C ILE A 204 -6.38 2.60 20.36
N LEU A 205 -5.56 1.95 21.19
CA LEU A 205 -5.26 0.52 21.09
C LEU A 205 -6.49 -0.36 21.37
N HIS A 206 -7.54 0.17 21.99
CA HIS A 206 -8.81 -0.54 22.11
C HIS A 206 -9.41 -0.89 20.74
N ALA A 207 -9.10 -0.13 19.68
CA ALA A 207 -9.55 -0.41 18.33
C ALA A 207 -9.00 -1.74 17.74
N LEU A 208 -8.07 -2.43 18.41
CA LEU A 208 -7.71 -3.81 18.05
C LEU A 208 -8.90 -4.78 18.20
N ASP A 209 -9.84 -4.45 19.08
CA ASP A 209 -11.02 -5.26 19.32
C ASP A 209 -12.04 -5.12 18.17
N PRO A 210 -12.39 -6.21 17.46
CA PRO A 210 -13.31 -6.18 16.33
C PRO A 210 -14.72 -5.72 16.70
N ARG A 211 -15.08 -5.70 17.99
CA ARG A 211 -16.36 -5.18 18.46
C ARG A 211 -16.54 -3.70 18.09
N PHE A 212 -15.46 -2.91 17.98
CA PHE A 212 -15.55 -1.52 17.52
C PHE A 212 -15.95 -1.42 16.04
N ALA A 213 -15.40 -2.27 15.16
CA ALA A 213 -15.82 -2.35 13.77
C ALA A 213 -17.29 -2.79 13.63
N VAL A 214 -17.74 -3.76 14.43
CA VAL A 214 -19.15 -4.21 14.43
C VAL A 214 -20.08 -3.10 14.93
N ALA A 215 -19.72 -2.44 16.03
CA ALA A 215 -20.47 -1.32 16.57
C ALA A 215 -20.54 -0.16 15.57
N PHE A 216 -19.44 0.11 14.85
CA PHE A 216 -19.39 1.14 13.81
C PHE A 216 -20.45 0.92 12.72
N PHE A 217 -20.59 -0.31 12.21
CA PHE A 217 -21.63 -0.63 11.23
C PHE A 217 -23.03 -0.61 11.84
N ALA A 218 -23.17 -1.03 13.10
CA ALA A 218 -24.45 -1.00 13.80
C ALA A 218 -24.95 0.44 14.03
N GLU A 219 -24.04 1.39 14.29
CA GLU A 219 -24.37 2.81 14.53
C GLU A 219 -24.54 3.60 13.22
N ASN A 220 -23.71 3.34 12.20
CA ASN A 220 -23.66 4.18 10.99
C ASN A 220 -24.34 3.56 9.75
N HIS A 221 -24.80 2.30 9.85
CA HIS A 221 -25.58 1.61 8.81
C HIS A 221 -24.97 1.72 7.40
N LEU A 222 -25.73 2.21 6.42
CA LEU A 222 -25.29 2.40 5.03
C LEU A 222 -24.11 3.38 4.91
N HIS A 223 -24.05 4.42 5.74
CA HIS A 223 -22.94 5.36 5.71
C HIS A 223 -21.64 4.68 6.14
N GLY A 224 -21.71 3.75 7.09
CA GLY A 224 -20.57 2.90 7.47
C GLY A 224 -20.03 2.07 6.29
N MET A 225 -20.89 1.60 5.39
CA MET A 225 -20.48 0.89 4.16
C MET A 225 -19.77 1.82 3.16
N VAL A 226 -20.18 3.09 3.09
CA VAL A 226 -19.48 4.09 2.27
C VAL A 226 -18.09 4.37 2.84
N VAL A 227 -17.97 4.52 4.15
CA VAL A 227 -16.67 4.73 4.82
C VAL A 227 -15.76 3.51 4.68
N LEU A 228 -16.32 2.30 4.64
CA LEU A 228 -15.54 1.09 4.34
C LEU A 228 -14.83 1.19 2.98
N ALA A 229 -15.42 1.85 1.98
CA ALA A 229 -14.75 2.10 0.70
C ALA A 229 -13.50 2.99 0.88
N SER A 230 -13.56 4.01 1.75
CA SER A 230 -12.38 4.79 2.14
C SER A 230 -11.36 3.95 2.91
N VAL A 231 -11.81 3.02 3.77
CA VAL A 231 -10.91 2.11 4.50
C VAL A 231 -10.17 1.17 3.54
N VAL A 232 -10.79 0.72 2.45
CA VAL A 232 -10.14 -0.14 1.44
C VAL A 232 -8.87 0.50 0.86
N LEU A 233 -8.75 1.82 0.89
CA LEU A 233 -7.52 2.54 0.50
C LEU A 233 -6.29 2.16 1.33
N CYS A 234 -6.42 1.55 2.53
CA CYS A 234 -5.27 1.08 3.30
C CYS A 234 -4.69 -0.27 2.83
N ILE A 235 -5.42 -0.99 1.96
CA ILE A 235 -5.03 -2.31 1.46
C ILE A 235 -4.75 -2.32 -0.05
N THR A 236 -4.80 -1.15 -0.71
CA THR A 236 -4.33 -0.97 -2.08
C THR A 236 -2.83 -1.26 -2.14
N GLY A 237 -2.36 -1.98 -3.15
CA GLY A 237 -0.99 -2.51 -3.22
C GLY A 237 -0.88 -3.98 -2.79
N GLY A 238 -1.93 -4.60 -2.23
CA GLY A 238 -1.96 -6.01 -1.85
C GLY A 238 -1.68 -6.96 -3.03
N GLU A 239 -2.14 -6.59 -4.22
CA GLU A 239 -1.91 -7.28 -5.48
C GLU A 239 -0.47 -7.17 -5.98
N ALA A 240 0.23 -6.06 -5.71
CA ALA A 240 1.65 -5.92 -6.02
C ALA A 240 2.49 -6.95 -5.24
N LEU A 241 2.14 -7.26 -3.99
CA LEU A 241 2.77 -8.34 -3.21
C LEU A 241 2.71 -9.68 -3.92
N TYR A 242 1.61 -9.95 -4.63
CA TYR A 242 1.43 -11.21 -5.32
C TYR A 242 2.08 -11.19 -6.71
N ALA A 243 1.96 -10.09 -7.45
CA ALA A 243 2.55 -9.95 -8.78
C ALA A 243 4.09 -10.05 -8.76
N ASP A 244 4.74 -9.48 -7.74
CA ASP A 244 6.21 -9.47 -7.64
C ASP A 244 6.82 -10.68 -6.92
N LEU A 245 6.04 -11.76 -6.79
CA LEU A 245 6.49 -12.97 -6.11
C LEU A 245 7.73 -13.60 -6.78
N GLY A 246 7.79 -13.61 -8.11
CA GLY A 246 8.93 -14.16 -8.87
C GLY A 246 10.24 -13.41 -8.65
N HIS A 247 10.17 -12.08 -8.51
CA HIS A 247 11.34 -11.21 -8.36
C HIS A 247 12.00 -11.31 -6.97
N PHE A 248 11.20 -11.30 -5.91
CA PHE A 248 11.71 -11.20 -4.53
C PHE A 248 11.59 -12.50 -3.73
N GLY A 249 10.65 -13.36 -4.09
CA GLY A 249 10.36 -14.60 -3.40
C GLY A 249 9.61 -14.41 -2.07
N ARG A 250 8.92 -15.48 -1.69
CA ARG A 250 8.00 -15.55 -0.53
C ARG A 250 8.62 -15.09 0.79
N ARG A 251 9.86 -15.51 1.05
CA ARG A 251 10.54 -15.27 2.34
C ARG A 251 10.88 -13.81 2.53
N ALA A 252 11.37 -13.14 1.49
CA ALA A 252 11.74 -11.73 1.53
C ALA A 252 10.50 -10.86 1.75
N ILE A 253 9.44 -11.09 0.96
CA ILE A 253 8.15 -10.40 1.10
C ILE A 253 7.60 -10.58 2.52
N ARG A 254 7.48 -11.83 3.00
CA ARG A 254 6.96 -12.08 4.36
C ARG A 254 7.78 -11.39 5.44
N LEU A 255 9.10 -11.46 5.36
CA LEU A 255 9.99 -10.84 6.35
C LEU A 255 9.81 -9.32 6.41
N SER A 256 9.86 -8.65 5.25
CA SER A 256 9.67 -7.20 5.14
C SER A 256 8.30 -6.76 5.65
N TRP A 257 7.24 -7.51 5.30
CA TRP A 257 5.90 -7.25 5.82
C TRP A 257 5.86 -7.30 7.34
N THR A 258 6.26 -8.44 7.93
CA THR A 258 6.07 -8.68 9.36
C THR A 258 6.97 -7.84 10.25
N MET A 259 8.20 -7.56 9.80
CA MET A 259 9.20 -6.89 10.64
C MET A 259 9.17 -5.37 10.55
N LEU A 260 8.70 -4.81 9.43
CA LEU A 260 8.80 -3.37 9.18
C LEU A 260 7.51 -2.77 8.67
N VAL A 261 7.00 -3.25 7.53
CA VAL A 261 5.91 -2.55 6.81
C VAL A 261 4.61 -2.58 7.62
N PHE A 262 4.17 -3.76 8.06
CA PHE A 262 2.97 -3.91 8.86
C PHE A 262 3.03 -3.09 10.16
N PRO A 263 4.06 -3.21 11.03
CA PRO A 263 4.12 -2.42 12.26
C PRO A 263 4.22 -0.91 11.98
N ALA A 264 4.94 -0.48 10.95
CA ALA A 264 5.05 0.94 10.60
C ALA A 264 3.71 1.54 10.15
N LEU A 265 3.00 0.86 9.24
CA LEU A 265 1.67 1.26 8.80
C LEU A 265 0.69 1.30 9.95
N LEU A 266 0.68 0.23 10.76
CA LEU A 266 -0.23 0.12 11.90
C LEU A 266 0.00 1.25 12.92
N LEU A 267 1.25 1.50 13.30
CA LEU A 267 1.60 2.60 14.20
C LEU A 267 1.18 3.95 13.63
N ASN A 268 1.37 4.17 12.33
CA ASN A 268 0.98 5.43 11.71
C ASN A 268 -0.53 5.63 11.69
N TYR A 269 -1.31 4.61 11.31
CA TYR A 269 -2.77 4.68 11.35
C TYR A 269 -3.31 4.90 12.77
N PHE A 270 -2.74 4.20 13.76
CA PHE A 270 -3.05 4.47 15.17
C PHE A 270 -2.67 5.89 15.58
N GLY A 271 -1.53 6.40 15.15
CA GLY A 271 -1.10 7.77 15.48
C GLY A 271 -2.01 8.84 14.86
N GLN A 272 -2.41 8.67 13.60
CA GLN A 272 -3.36 9.56 12.92
C GLN A 272 -4.72 9.58 13.62
N THR A 273 -5.26 8.41 13.93
CA THR A 273 -6.57 8.31 14.61
C THR A 273 -6.51 8.78 16.07
N ALA A 274 -5.41 8.50 16.77
CA ALA A 274 -5.13 9.06 18.11
C ALA A 274 -5.08 10.59 18.11
N LEU A 275 -4.47 11.19 17.09
CA LEU A 275 -4.45 12.65 16.93
C LEU A 275 -5.87 13.22 16.78
N LEU A 276 -6.76 12.53 16.04
CA LEU A 276 -8.14 12.99 15.85
C LEU A 276 -8.98 12.94 17.13
N LEU A 277 -8.65 12.09 18.10
CA LEU A 277 -9.30 12.10 19.42
C LEU A 277 -9.04 13.41 20.19
N GLU A 278 -7.88 14.03 19.97
CA GLU A 278 -7.48 15.26 20.65
C GLU A 278 -7.79 16.51 19.83
N THR A 279 -7.51 16.46 18.52
CA THR A 279 -7.66 17.59 17.61
C THR A 279 -8.48 17.18 16.39
N PRO A 280 -9.83 17.21 16.47
CA PRO A 280 -10.71 16.85 15.36
C PRO A 280 -10.47 17.67 14.08
N LYS A 281 -10.02 18.93 14.22
CA LYS A 281 -9.70 19.80 13.08
C LYS A 281 -8.55 19.29 12.21
N ALA A 282 -7.70 18.40 12.74
CA ALA A 282 -6.60 17.79 12.00
C ALA A 282 -7.09 16.83 10.89
N ALA A 283 -8.38 16.48 10.84
CA ALA A 283 -8.93 15.60 9.81
C ALA A 283 -8.73 16.08 8.37
N ALA A 284 -8.50 17.38 8.15
CA ALA A 284 -8.16 17.89 6.82
C ALA A 284 -6.84 17.31 6.28
N ASN A 285 -5.84 17.10 7.14
CA ASN A 285 -4.54 16.53 6.78
C ASN A 285 -3.91 15.76 7.97
N PRO A 286 -4.51 14.64 8.41
CA PRO A 286 -4.14 13.95 9.64
C PRO A 286 -2.69 13.47 9.61
N PHE A 287 -2.20 13.04 8.44
CA PHE A 287 -0.82 12.60 8.25
C PHE A 287 0.20 13.70 8.58
N TYR A 288 0.07 14.89 7.98
CA TYR A 288 1.03 15.97 8.14
C TYR A 288 0.93 16.69 9.48
N GLU A 289 -0.25 16.65 10.12
CA GLU A 289 -0.43 17.15 11.48
C GLU A 289 0.27 16.27 12.54
N LEU A 290 0.68 15.03 12.21
CA LEU A 290 1.58 14.25 13.07
C LEU A 290 2.99 14.81 13.12
N VAL A 291 3.37 15.62 12.14
CA VAL A 291 4.75 16.00 11.87
C VAL A 291 5.04 17.39 12.44
N PRO A 292 6.08 17.55 13.27
CA PRO A 292 6.49 18.87 13.75
C PRO A 292 6.78 19.85 12.59
N ARG A 293 6.32 21.10 12.72
CA ARG A 293 6.44 22.13 11.67
C ARG A 293 7.87 22.32 11.12
N ILE A 294 8.89 22.14 11.96
CA ILE A 294 10.31 22.33 11.59
C ILE A 294 10.76 21.35 10.49
N ILE A 295 10.19 20.14 10.47
CA ILE A 295 10.57 19.06 9.55
C ILE A 295 9.50 18.77 8.51
N LEU A 296 8.48 19.63 8.40
CA LEU A 296 7.37 19.46 7.47
C LEU A 296 7.84 19.48 6.00
N TYR A 297 8.71 20.42 5.61
CA TYR A 297 9.25 20.45 4.24
C TYR A 297 10.10 19.20 3.90
N PRO A 298 11.06 18.77 4.75
CA PRO A 298 11.72 17.48 4.57
C PRO A 298 10.75 16.29 4.46
N MET A 299 9.68 16.29 5.27
CA MET A 299 8.67 15.23 5.23
C MET A 299 7.91 15.23 3.91
N VAL A 300 7.51 16.39 3.39
CA VAL A 300 6.88 16.51 2.08
C VAL A 300 7.81 15.97 0.99
N ALA A 301 9.09 16.35 1.00
CA ALA A 301 10.06 15.84 0.03
C ALA A 301 10.22 14.32 0.11
N LEU A 302 10.28 13.76 1.32
CA LEU A 302 10.32 12.31 1.53
C LEU A 302 9.04 11.63 1.04
N ALA A 303 7.87 12.18 1.35
CA ALA A 303 6.58 11.69 0.90
C ALA A 303 6.49 11.70 -0.63
N THR A 304 6.85 12.81 -1.27
CA THR A 304 6.88 12.92 -2.74
C THR A 304 7.83 11.89 -3.35
N THR A 305 8.98 11.64 -2.71
CA THR A 305 9.92 10.61 -3.20
C THR A 305 9.33 9.21 -3.03
N ALA A 306 8.70 8.91 -1.89
CA ALA A 306 8.04 7.62 -1.65
C ALA A 306 6.89 7.38 -2.64
N THR A 307 6.10 8.41 -2.98
CA THR A 307 4.99 8.28 -3.93
C THR A 307 5.47 8.16 -5.37
N VAL A 308 6.60 8.77 -5.73
CA VAL A 308 7.28 8.51 -7.01
C VAL A 308 7.73 7.05 -7.10
N ILE A 309 8.31 6.50 -6.02
CA ILE A 309 8.73 5.10 -5.95
C ILE A 309 7.51 4.16 -6.08
N ALA A 310 6.45 4.42 -5.34
CA ALA A 310 5.18 3.68 -5.39
C ALA A 310 4.59 3.66 -6.81
N SER A 311 4.56 4.83 -7.45
CA SER A 311 4.06 4.98 -8.82
C SER A 311 4.88 4.17 -9.83
N GLN A 312 6.21 4.16 -9.70
CA GLN A 312 7.09 3.38 -10.58
C GLN A 312 6.90 1.87 -10.42
N ALA A 313 6.71 1.40 -9.19
CA ALA A 313 6.37 0.02 -8.91
C ALA A 313 5.08 -0.40 -9.61
N MET A 314 4.01 0.38 -9.45
CA MET A 314 2.72 0.06 -10.07
C MET A 314 2.86 0.05 -11.59
N ILE A 315 3.42 1.11 -12.19
CA ILE A 315 3.58 1.18 -13.65
C ILE A 315 4.36 -0.03 -14.19
N SER A 316 5.42 -0.47 -13.51
CA SER A 316 6.18 -1.68 -13.88
C SER A 316 5.33 -2.95 -13.79
N GLY A 317 4.44 -3.05 -12.79
CA GLY A 317 3.44 -4.10 -12.69
C GLY A 317 2.50 -4.15 -13.90
N VAL A 318 2.00 -3.00 -14.35
CA VAL A 318 1.16 -2.91 -15.56
C VAL A 318 1.91 -3.33 -16.83
N TYR A 319 3.19 -2.98 -16.99
CA TYR A 319 3.98 -3.48 -18.12
C TYR A 319 4.14 -5.00 -18.08
N SER A 320 4.39 -5.57 -16.89
CA SER A 320 4.52 -7.01 -16.70
C SER A 320 3.23 -7.74 -17.04
N LEU A 321 2.08 -7.20 -16.62
CA LEU A 321 0.77 -7.72 -17.02
C LEU A 321 0.55 -7.65 -18.54
N THR A 322 0.94 -6.54 -19.18
CA THR A 322 0.84 -6.39 -20.64
C THR A 322 1.63 -7.49 -21.34
N GLN A 323 2.85 -7.75 -20.88
CA GLN A 323 3.72 -8.78 -21.43
C GLN A 323 3.15 -10.19 -21.23
N GLN A 324 2.61 -10.47 -20.03
CA GLN A 324 1.92 -11.74 -19.75
C GLN A 324 0.68 -11.93 -20.64
N ALA A 325 -0.10 -10.87 -20.86
CA ALA A 325 -1.27 -10.93 -21.76
C ALA A 325 -0.85 -11.27 -23.20
N ILE A 326 0.21 -10.64 -23.73
CA ILE A 326 0.74 -10.93 -25.08
C ILE A 326 1.22 -12.39 -25.20
N GLN A 327 1.80 -12.95 -24.15
CA GLN A 327 2.26 -14.35 -24.15
C GLN A 327 1.11 -15.35 -24.12
N VAL A 328 -0.03 -14.97 -23.55
CA VAL A 328 -1.24 -15.80 -23.49
C VAL A 328 -2.04 -15.76 -24.80
N GLY A 329 -1.81 -14.77 -25.67
CA GLY A 329 -2.38 -14.68 -27.03
C GLY A 329 -3.17 -13.40 -27.28
#